data_AF-A0A497BJH3-F1
#
_entry.id   AF-A0A497BJH3-F1
#
_cell.length_a   1.000
_cell.length_b   1.000
_cell.length_c   1.000
_cell.angle_alpha   90.00
_cell.angle_beta   90.00
_cell.angle_gamma   90.00
#
_symmetry.space_group_name_H-M   'P 1'
#
loop_
_entity.id
_entity.type
_entity.pdbx_description
1 polymer ?
#
loop_
_entity_poly.entity_id
_entity_poly.type
_entity_poly.pdbx_seq_one_letter_code
_entity_poly.pdbx_strand_id
1 'polypeptide(L)'
;MIFYTAVPHLVRDLEDQEKPLIQVVEKTEGLSQVLEAIGKILATGIPAINRALIRHLEVVQRDYMWDFVAKHWEQYSNQSDYIALAYLLASRLAVSLSGPGIQQLAQDMGGTVGDAIVAGKVHPMQYYLLPPVEPNPLAGDLYKGKIGEQSRYWILLTPSCDMAHNKAEKVLLALCRHIEEFDEYQKWSRSQSLPEPSNTRRKKLEGLLTDKRRVRDGQPERYHCLPAALLVPGLVVDFQQLITLSRKELDTLERIASLDSPFAEALVSRFTRYFGRLGTPDLDTDYVLSQISSKVSGGTR
;
A
#
# COMPACT_ATOMS: atom_id res chain seq x y z
N MET A 1 -25.75 -10.21 0.68
CA MET A 1 -26.65 -10.98 -0.20
C MET A 1 -27.56 -11.80 0.69
N ILE A 2 -28.87 -11.85 0.41
CA ILE A 2 -29.83 -12.62 1.21
C ILE A 2 -30.50 -13.64 0.31
N PHE A 3 -30.40 -14.91 0.69
CA PHE A 3 -31.12 -16.00 0.05
C PHE A 3 -32.40 -16.28 0.83
N TYR A 4 -33.55 -15.91 0.28
CA TYR A 4 -34.85 -16.26 0.83
C TYR A 4 -35.43 -17.47 0.08
N THR A 5 -35.25 -18.67 0.63
CA THR A 5 -35.41 -19.92 -0.13
C THR A 5 -36.16 -21.01 0.63
N ALA A 6 -36.83 -21.91 -0.10
CA ALA A 6 -37.43 -23.13 0.45
C ALA A 6 -36.44 -24.32 0.46
N VAL A 7 -35.25 -24.15 -0.11
CA VAL A 7 -34.20 -25.18 -0.20
C VAL A 7 -32.89 -24.67 0.41
N PRO A 8 -32.88 -24.35 1.71
CA PRO A 8 -31.72 -23.73 2.37
C PRO A 8 -30.46 -24.59 2.33
N HIS A 9 -30.61 -25.92 2.32
CA HIS A 9 -29.51 -26.87 2.29
C HIS A 9 -28.58 -26.74 1.07
N LEU A 10 -29.02 -26.07 -0.02
CA LEU A 10 -28.19 -25.84 -1.21
C LEU A 10 -27.27 -24.61 -1.11
N VAL A 11 -27.49 -23.75 -0.12
CA VAL A 11 -26.77 -22.47 0.02
C VAL A 11 -26.29 -22.22 1.44
N ARG A 12 -26.57 -23.15 2.37
CA ARG A 12 -26.21 -23.03 3.79
C ARG A 12 -24.72 -23.22 4.03
N ASP A 13 -24.00 -23.81 3.08
CA ASP A 13 -22.53 -23.84 3.02
C ASP A 13 -21.91 -22.48 2.70
N LEU A 14 -22.65 -21.60 2.02
CA LEU A 14 -22.23 -20.22 1.73
C LEU A 14 -22.48 -19.26 2.89
N GLU A 15 -23.33 -19.66 3.85
CA GLU A 15 -23.62 -18.88 5.04
C GLU A 15 -22.49 -19.07 6.06
N ASP A 16 -21.91 -17.95 6.47
CA ASP A 16 -20.90 -17.91 7.52
C ASP A 16 -21.48 -17.13 8.69
N GLN A 17 -21.64 -17.82 9.83
CA GLN A 17 -22.23 -17.24 11.03
C GLN A 17 -21.39 -16.09 11.60
N GLU A 18 -20.09 -16.05 11.30
CA GLU A 18 -19.18 -14.98 11.72
C GLU A 18 -19.14 -13.82 10.72
N LYS A 19 -19.61 -14.02 9.48
CA LYS A 19 -19.54 -13.02 8.40
C LYS A 19 -20.93 -12.71 7.82
N PRO A 20 -21.57 -11.60 8.23
CA PRO A 20 -22.95 -11.28 7.86
C PRO A 20 -23.15 -10.89 6.38
N LEU A 21 -22.17 -11.10 5.50
CA LEU A 21 -22.22 -10.75 4.07
C LEU A 21 -23.21 -11.62 3.29
N ILE A 22 -23.37 -12.88 3.68
CA ILE A 22 -24.34 -13.82 3.13
C ILE A 22 -25.24 -14.28 4.27
N GLN A 23 -26.56 -14.21 4.07
CA GLN A 23 -27.56 -14.66 5.03
C GLN A 23 -28.56 -15.56 4.29
N VAL A 24 -28.90 -16.69 4.89
CA VAL A 24 -29.87 -17.64 4.34
C VAL A 24 -31.08 -17.65 5.26
N VAL A 25 -32.23 -17.25 4.73
CA VAL A 25 -33.50 -17.21 5.45
C VAL A 25 -34.44 -18.22 4.79
N GLU A 26 -34.98 -19.14 5.59
CA GLU A 26 -35.94 -20.13 5.11
C GLU A 26 -37.30 -19.48 4.87
N LYS A 27 -38.01 -19.91 3.82
CA LYS A 27 -39.38 -19.40 3.54
C LYS A 27 -40.37 -19.68 4.67
N THR A 28 -40.09 -20.68 5.50
CA THR A 28 -40.85 -21.05 6.70
C THR A 28 -40.68 -20.05 7.85
N GLU A 29 -39.58 -19.30 7.89
CA GLU A 29 -39.28 -18.31 8.94
C GLU A 29 -39.99 -16.97 8.71
N GLY A 30 -40.52 -16.75 7.50
CA GLY A 30 -41.34 -15.60 7.16
C GLY A 30 -40.56 -14.29 6.95
N LEU A 31 -41.30 -13.23 6.63
CA LEU A 31 -40.73 -11.94 6.21
C LEU A 31 -40.04 -11.18 7.34
N SER A 32 -40.42 -11.39 8.60
CA SER A 32 -39.79 -10.74 9.75
C SER A 32 -38.30 -11.09 9.85
N GLN A 33 -37.95 -12.36 9.59
CA GLN A 33 -36.57 -12.81 9.63
C GLN A 33 -35.75 -12.25 8.46
N VAL A 34 -36.38 -12.06 7.29
CA VAL A 34 -35.75 -11.38 6.15
C VAL A 34 -35.42 -9.93 6.49
N LEU A 35 -36.32 -9.20 7.13
CA LEU A 35 -36.08 -7.81 7.55
C LEU A 35 -34.94 -7.71 8.57
N GLU A 36 -34.84 -8.66 9.50
CA GLU A 36 -33.72 -8.73 10.45
C GLU A 36 -32.39 -8.99 9.72
N ALA A 37 -32.36 -9.92 8.76
CA ALA A 37 -31.18 -10.19 7.94
C ALA A 37 -30.77 -8.97 7.08
N ILE A 38 -31.73 -8.23 6.53
CA ILE A 38 -31.49 -6.94 5.86
C ILE A 38 -30.84 -5.94 6.84
N GLY A 39 -31.40 -5.82 8.05
CA GLY A 39 -30.86 -4.96 9.10
C GLY A 39 -29.41 -5.28 9.45
N LYS A 40 -29.10 -6.58 9.62
CA LYS A 40 -27.73 -7.07 9.89
C LYS A 40 -26.76 -6.69 8.76
N ILE A 41 -27.15 -6.91 7.50
CA ILE A 41 -26.31 -6.54 6.35
C ILE A 41 -26.11 -5.04 6.25
N LEU A 42 -27.16 -4.23 6.44
CA LEU A 42 -27.04 -2.77 6.40
C LEU A 42 -26.14 -2.23 7.51
N ALA A 43 -26.18 -2.84 8.70
CA ALA A 43 -25.33 -2.48 9.83
C ALA A 43 -23.82 -2.68 9.54
N THR A 44 -23.45 -3.54 8.58
CA THR A 44 -22.04 -3.71 8.18
C THR A 44 -21.45 -2.51 7.45
N GLY A 45 -22.29 -1.61 6.92
CA GLY A 45 -21.84 -0.50 6.07
C GLY A 45 -21.40 -0.89 4.65
N ILE A 46 -21.09 -2.16 4.38
CA ILE A 46 -20.62 -2.65 3.07
C ILE A 46 -21.57 -2.28 1.91
N PRO A 47 -22.91 -2.39 2.05
CA PRO A 47 -23.81 -1.97 0.98
C PRO A 47 -23.70 -0.49 0.63
N ALA A 48 -23.39 0.38 1.61
CA ALA A 48 -23.18 1.79 1.35
C ALA A 48 -21.88 2.03 0.57
N ILE A 49 -20.80 1.33 0.94
CA ILE A 49 -19.51 1.35 0.22
C ILE A 49 -19.72 0.94 -1.24
N ASN A 50 -20.39 -0.19 -1.48
CA ASN A 50 -20.63 -0.70 -2.82
C ASN A 50 -21.47 0.28 -3.66
N ARG A 51 -22.52 0.86 -3.08
CA ARG A 51 -23.33 1.87 -3.78
C ARG A 51 -22.53 3.12 -4.13
N ALA A 52 -21.69 3.60 -3.20
CA ALA A 52 -20.83 4.76 -3.45
C ALA A 52 -19.84 4.48 -4.59
N LEU A 53 -19.21 3.30 -4.60
CA LEU A 53 -18.30 2.89 -5.66
C LEU A 53 -18.99 2.82 -7.02
N ILE A 54 -20.14 2.13 -7.12
CA ILE A 54 -20.91 2.03 -8.36
C ILE A 54 -21.28 3.43 -8.87
N ARG A 55 -21.80 4.29 -7.99
CA ARG A 55 -22.17 5.66 -8.33
C ARG A 55 -20.97 6.46 -8.84
N HIS A 56 -19.80 6.31 -8.22
CA HIS A 56 -18.58 6.97 -8.67
C HIS A 56 -18.21 6.53 -10.10
N LEU A 57 -18.21 5.23 -10.37
CA LEU A 57 -17.91 4.68 -11.70
C LEU A 57 -18.91 5.17 -12.76
N GLU A 58 -20.20 5.17 -12.44
CA GLU A 58 -21.27 5.66 -13.33
C GLU A 58 -21.08 7.15 -13.66
N VAL A 59 -20.72 7.97 -12.67
CA VAL A 59 -20.46 9.40 -12.88
C VAL A 59 -19.25 9.60 -13.78
N VAL A 60 -18.12 8.95 -13.49
CA VAL A 60 -16.90 9.08 -14.31
C VAL A 60 -17.13 8.60 -15.75
N GLN A 61 -17.83 7.48 -15.92
CA GLN A 61 -18.18 6.95 -17.23
C GLN A 61 -19.10 7.91 -17.98
N ARG A 62 -20.20 8.36 -17.37
CA ARG A 62 -21.14 9.31 -17.98
C ARG A 62 -20.43 10.58 -18.41
N ASP A 63 -19.67 11.19 -17.51
CA ASP A 63 -19.00 12.46 -17.81
C ASP A 63 -17.99 12.29 -18.95
N TYR A 64 -17.29 11.15 -19.05
CA TYR A 64 -16.45 10.86 -20.21
C TYR A 64 -17.23 10.67 -21.51
N MET A 65 -18.27 9.86 -21.48
CA MET A 65 -19.06 9.55 -22.67
C MET A 65 -19.73 10.83 -23.23
N TRP A 66 -20.25 11.69 -22.36
CA TRP A 66 -20.90 12.94 -22.78
C TRP A 66 -19.90 14.04 -23.13
N ASP A 67 -18.89 14.30 -22.29
CA ASP A 67 -18.06 15.49 -22.47
C ASP A 67 -16.93 15.30 -23.48
N PHE A 68 -16.51 14.06 -23.71
CA PHE A 68 -15.42 13.74 -24.61
C PHE A 68 -15.89 12.90 -25.80
N VAL A 69 -16.46 11.72 -25.58
CA VAL A 69 -16.75 10.77 -26.67
C VAL A 69 -17.80 11.31 -27.62
N ALA A 70 -18.90 11.85 -27.11
CA ALA A 70 -19.97 12.42 -27.94
C ALA A 70 -19.48 13.57 -28.84
N LYS A 71 -18.53 14.37 -28.37
CA LYS A 71 -17.95 15.48 -29.16
C LYS A 71 -17.00 15.02 -30.26
N HIS A 72 -16.46 13.80 -30.14
CA HIS A 72 -15.50 13.22 -31.07
C HIS A 72 -16.06 11.98 -31.77
N TRP A 73 -17.40 11.86 -31.82
CA TRP A 73 -18.09 10.64 -32.26
C TRP A 73 -17.67 10.17 -33.66
N GLU A 74 -17.45 11.10 -34.59
CA GLU A 74 -17.02 10.77 -35.96
C GLU A 74 -15.70 9.99 -36.01
N GLN A 75 -14.81 10.21 -35.02
CA GLN A 75 -13.50 9.56 -34.90
C GLN A 75 -13.59 8.13 -34.32
N TYR A 76 -14.77 7.72 -33.84
CA TYR A 76 -14.99 6.42 -33.20
C TYR A 76 -16.02 5.55 -33.94
N SER A 77 -16.36 5.91 -35.19
CA SER A 77 -17.47 5.31 -35.93
C SER A 77 -17.17 3.91 -36.50
N ASN A 78 -15.91 3.46 -36.51
CA ASN A 78 -15.52 2.14 -37.03
C ASN A 78 -15.31 1.08 -35.93
N GLN A 79 -15.39 -0.21 -36.29
CA GLN A 79 -15.28 -1.32 -35.33
C GLN A 79 -13.93 -1.40 -34.58
N SER A 80 -12.83 -0.96 -35.19
CA SER A 80 -11.51 -0.85 -34.55
C SER A 80 -11.49 0.14 -33.39
N ASP A 81 -12.41 1.11 -33.39
CA ASP A 81 -12.33 2.28 -32.53
C ASP A 81 -13.07 2.06 -31.20
N TYR A 82 -14.00 1.10 -31.13
CA TYR A 82 -14.67 0.71 -29.88
C TYR A 82 -13.74 0.04 -28.89
N ILE A 83 -12.76 -0.76 -29.36
CA ILE A 83 -11.77 -1.38 -28.49
C ILE A 83 -10.86 -0.29 -27.90
N ALA A 84 -10.39 0.64 -28.73
CA ALA A 84 -9.60 1.79 -28.27
C ALA A 84 -10.39 2.63 -27.25
N LEU A 85 -11.68 2.87 -27.51
CA LEU A 85 -12.56 3.57 -26.58
C LEU A 85 -12.69 2.83 -25.24
N ALA A 86 -12.82 1.50 -25.25
CA ALA A 86 -12.86 0.69 -24.04
C ALA A 86 -11.57 0.82 -23.22
N TYR A 87 -10.40 0.79 -23.87
CA TYR A 87 -9.12 1.03 -23.19
C TYR A 87 -9.03 2.42 -22.57
N LEU A 88 -9.48 3.46 -23.29
CA LEU A 88 -9.48 4.83 -22.77
C LEU A 88 -10.42 4.98 -21.57
N LEU A 89 -11.62 4.41 -21.64
CA LEU A 89 -12.57 4.41 -20.53
C LEU A 89 -12.00 3.66 -19.31
N ALA A 90 -11.45 2.45 -19.53
CA ALA A 90 -10.82 1.67 -18.47
C ALA A 90 -9.66 2.42 -17.80
N SER A 91 -8.82 3.08 -18.60
CA SER A 91 -7.70 3.90 -18.11
C SER A 91 -8.20 5.08 -17.27
N ARG A 92 -9.27 5.76 -17.72
CA ARG A 92 -9.86 6.87 -16.99
C ARG A 92 -10.48 6.42 -15.66
N LEU A 93 -11.18 5.28 -15.66
CA LEU A 93 -11.71 4.68 -14.44
C LEU A 93 -10.58 4.30 -13.48
N ALA A 94 -9.51 3.66 -13.96
CA ALA A 94 -8.35 3.31 -13.15
C ALA A 94 -7.72 4.55 -12.49
N VAL A 95 -7.55 5.64 -13.26
CA VAL A 95 -7.04 6.92 -12.72
C VAL A 95 -8.01 7.52 -11.69
N SER A 96 -9.33 7.45 -11.94
CA SER A 96 -10.34 7.93 -10.97
C SER A 96 -10.40 7.09 -9.70
N LEU A 97 -9.98 5.83 -9.76
CA LEU A 97 -9.85 4.95 -8.60
C LEU A 97 -8.47 5.00 -7.97
N SER A 98 -7.65 6.00 -8.29
CA SER A 98 -6.29 6.16 -7.77
C SER A 98 -6.10 7.54 -7.12
N GLY A 99 -5.23 7.60 -6.12
CA GLY A 99 -4.80 8.86 -5.48
C GLY A 99 -5.98 9.79 -5.07
N PRO A 100 -6.15 10.97 -5.69
CA PRO A 100 -7.21 11.93 -5.35
C PRO A 100 -8.64 11.36 -5.47
N GLY A 101 -8.88 10.45 -6.40
CA GLY A 101 -10.24 9.94 -6.62
C GLY A 101 -10.70 8.94 -5.55
N ILE A 102 -9.77 8.18 -4.94
CA ILE A 102 -10.07 7.39 -3.72
C ILE A 102 -10.44 8.32 -2.56
N GLN A 103 -9.79 9.48 -2.45
CA GLN A 103 -10.11 10.44 -1.38
C GLN A 103 -11.52 11.01 -1.55
N GLN A 104 -11.92 11.32 -2.78
CA GLN A 104 -13.30 11.76 -3.07
C GLN A 104 -14.31 10.65 -2.75
N LEU A 105 -14.04 9.41 -3.16
CA LEU A 105 -14.91 8.27 -2.84
C LEU A 105 -15.06 8.07 -1.32
N ALA A 106 -13.97 8.21 -0.57
CA ALA A 106 -13.99 8.10 0.89
C ALA A 106 -14.79 9.24 1.55
N GLN A 107 -14.71 10.46 1.02
CA GLN A 107 -15.50 11.61 1.49
C GLN A 107 -17.00 11.41 1.22
N ASP A 108 -17.35 10.95 0.03
CA ASP A 108 -18.75 10.69 -0.38
C ASP A 108 -19.42 9.60 0.49
N MET A 109 -18.62 8.73 1.10
CA MET A 109 -19.08 7.68 2.02
C MET A 109 -19.34 8.16 3.45
N GLY A 110 -19.18 9.46 3.75
CA GLY A 110 -19.47 10.01 5.08
C GLY A 110 -18.44 9.61 6.14
N GLY A 111 -17.21 9.28 5.74
CA GLY A 111 -16.10 9.08 6.66
C GLY A 111 -15.98 10.28 7.59
N THR A 112 -16.18 10.06 8.90
CA THR A 112 -16.05 11.12 9.90
C THR A 112 -14.64 11.68 9.86
N VAL A 113 -14.57 13.01 9.95
CA VAL A 113 -13.41 13.91 9.84
C VAL A 113 -12.20 13.58 10.76
N GLY A 114 -12.23 12.49 11.53
CA GLY A 114 -11.05 11.92 12.21
C GLY A 114 -10.10 11.14 11.30
N ASP A 115 -10.60 10.62 10.17
CA ASP A 115 -9.86 9.82 9.17
C ASP A 115 -9.47 10.61 7.91
N ALA A 116 -9.66 11.94 7.93
CA ALA A 116 -9.29 12.80 6.83
C ALA A 116 -7.76 12.81 6.69
N ILE A 117 -7.25 12.00 5.76
CA ILE A 117 -5.87 12.07 5.30
C ILE A 117 -5.61 13.52 4.88
N VAL A 118 -4.67 14.17 5.55
CA VAL A 118 -4.27 15.55 5.21
C VAL A 118 -3.92 15.60 3.72
N ALA A 119 -4.41 16.61 3.01
CA ALA A 119 -4.11 16.83 1.60
C ALA A 119 -2.60 16.64 1.32
N GLY A 120 -2.27 15.79 0.36
CA GLY A 120 -0.88 15.42 0.03
C GLY A 120 -0.27 14.29 0.85
N LYS A 121 -1.02 13.64 1.73
CA LYS A 121 -0.63 12.37 2.40
C LYS A 121 -1.39 11.19 1.80
N VAL A 122 -0.86 9.99 2.03
CA VAL A 122 -1.40 8.72 1.54
C VAL A 122 -1.91 7.90 2.72
N HIS A 123 -3.05 7.23 2.56
CA HIS A 123 -3.53 6.27 3.57
C HIS A 123 -2.65 5.02 3.59
N PRO A 124 -2.36 4.40 4.75
CA PRO A 124 -1.69 3.10 4.81
C PRO A 124 -2.34 2.02 3.93
N MET A 125 -3.67 2.00 3.79
CA MET A 125 -4.36 1.03 2.91
C MET A 125 -4.00 1.19 1.42
N GLN A 126 -3.53 2.36 0.99
CA GLN A 126 -3.12 2.57 -0.41
C GLN A 126 -1.69 2.07 -0.68
N TYR A 127 -0.94 1.65 0.35
CA TYR A 127 0.39 1.07 0.13
C TYR A 127 0.32 -0.36 -0.43
N TYR A 128 -0.81 -1.05 -0.28
CA TYR A 128 -0.90 -2.48 -0.50
C TYR A 128 -2.08 -2.88 -1.39
N LEU A 129 -1.85 -3.88 -2.22
CA LEU A 129 -2.87 -4.70 -2.85
C LEU A 129 -3.09 -5.96 -2.00
N LEU A 130 -4.30 -6.11 -1.47
CA LEU A 130 -4.71 -7.17 -0.54
C LEU A 130 -6.00 -7.85 -1.03
N PRO A 131 -5.97 -9.15 -1.39
CA PRO A 131 -4.77 -9.98 -1.60
C PRO A 131 -3.94 -9.51 -2.82
N PRO A 132 -2.71 -10.02 -2.99
CA PRO A 132 -1.94 -9.84 -4.23
C PRO A 132 -2.78 -10.20 -5.46
N VAL A 133 -2.83 -9.29 -6.44
CA VAL A 133 -3.64 -9.47 -7.68
C VAL A 133 -2.92 -10.35 -8.69
N GLU A 134 -1.62 -10.13 -8.86
CA GLU A 134 -0.83 -10.82 -9.88
C GLU A 134 -0.44 -12.22 -9.43
N PRO A 135 -0.64 -13.27 -10.26
CA PRO A 135 -0.31 -14.65 -9.86
C PRO A 135 1.20 -14.85 -9.72
N ASN A 136 2.00 -14.12 -10.50
CA ASN A 136 3.45 -14.19 -10.44
C ASN A 136 4.01 -13.26 -9.35
N PRO A 137 5.10 -13.64 -8.68
CA PRO A 137 5.84 -12.77 -7.78
C PRO A 137 6.36 -11.51 -8.46
N LEU A 138 6.20 -10.37 -7.79
CA LEU A 138 6.67 -9.06 -8.25
C LEU A 138 7.54 -8.39 -7.18
N ALA A 139 8.39 -7.46 -7.62
CA ALA A 139 9.12 -6.61 -6.69
C ALA A 139 8.14 -5.86 -5.77
N GLY A 140 8.43 -5.82 -4.48
CA GLY A 140 7.52 -5.27 -3.48
C GLY A 140 6.49 -6.27 -2.93
N ASP A 141 6.49 -7.53 -3.39
CA ASP A 141 5.70 -8.56 -2.72
C ASP A 141 6.21 -8.84 -1.31
N LEU A 142 5.30 -8.82 -0.35
CA LEU A 142 5.55 -9.10 1.05
C LEU A 142 5.17 -10.55 1.35
N TYR A 143 6.13 -11.27 1.92
CA TYR A 143 6.03 -12.67 2.29
C TYR A 143 6.14 -12.84 3.80
N LYS A 144 5.47 -13.87 4.31
CA LYS A 144 5.57 -14.34 5.69
C LYS A 144 5.88 -15.83 5.67
N GLY A 145 6.87 -16.25 6.45
CA GLY A 145 7.17 -17.68 6.55
C GLY A 145 8.39 -17.94 7.40
N LYS A 146 8.76 -19.22 7.48
CA LYS A 146 9.94 -19.66 8.24
C LYS A 146 11.13 -19.79 7.30
N ILE A 147 12.21 -19.12 7.65
CA ILE A 147 13.51 -19.29 7.01
C ILE A 147 14.49 -19.59 8.14
N GLY A 148 15.02 -20.80 8.16
CA GLY A 148 15.62 -21.37 9.37
C GLY A 148 14.57 -21.63 10.45
N GLU A 149 14.86 -21.25 11.69
CA GLU A 149 14.01 -21.58 12.85
C GLU A 149 12.93 -20.52 13.17
N GLN A 150 13.02 -19.33 12.59
CA GLN A 150 12.16 -18.20 12.96
C GLN A 150 11.18 -17.83 11.85
N SER A 151 9.93 -17.60 12.22
CA SER A 151 8.95 -16.98 11.32
C SER A 151 9.21 -15.48 11.24
N ARG A 152 9.41 -14.98 10.01
CA ARG A 152 9.80 -13.61 9.72
C ARG A 152 9.04 -13.08 8.51
N TYR A 153 9.06 -11.76 8.34
CA TYR A 153 8.52 -11.09 7.17
C TYR A 153 9.66 -10.75 6.21
N TRP A 154 9.42 -10.92 4.91
CA TRP A 154 10.42 -10.72 3.86
C TRP A 154 9.80 -9.98 2.70
N ILE A 155 10.52 -9.01 2.14
CA ILE A 155 10.05 -8.29 0.95
C ILE A 155 10.93 -8.61 -0.25
N LEU A 156 10.30 -8.90 -1.38
CA LEU A 156 10.98 -9.23 -2.63
C LEU A 156 11.57 -7.96 -3.27
N LEU A 157 12.87 -7.96 -3.53
CA LEU A 157 13.60 -6.84 -4.13
C LEU A 157 13.98 -7.07 -5.59
N THR A 158 14.00 -8.34 -6.05
CA THR A 158 14.30 -8.65 -7.45
C THR A 158 13.33 -7.93 -8.38
N PRO A 159 13.81 -7.12 -9.34
CA PRO A 159 12.95 -6.35 -10.24
C PRO A 159 11.95 -7.25 -11.00
N SER A 160 10.72 -6.76 -11.15
CA SER A 160 9.62 -7.50 -11.80
C SER A 160 9.93 -7.92 -13.25
N CYS A 161 10.76 -7.16 -13.97
CA CYS A 161 11.19 -7.48 -15.34
C CYS A 161 12.02 -8.77 -15.43
N ASP A 162 12.80 -9.08 -14.40
CA ASP A 162 13.59 -10.32 -14.31
C ASP A 162 12.72 -11.52 -13.91
N MET A 163 11.58 -11.26 -13.25
CA MET A 163 10.62 -12.27 -12.81
C MET A 163 9.67 -12.73 -13.91
N ALA A 164 9.22 -11.82 -14.77
CA ALA A 164 8.27 -12.10 -15.86
C ALA A 164 8.80 -13.08 -16.94
N HIS A 165 10.12 -13.31 -16.99
CA HIS A 165 10.75 -14.17 -17.99
C HIS A 165 11.23 -15.54 -17.43
N ASN A 166 10.93 -15.88 -16.17
CA ASN A 166 11.51 -17.07 -15.49
C ASN A 166 13.05 -17.13 -15.57
N LYS A 167 13.72 -16.00 -15.77
CA LYS A 167 15.18 -15.93 -15.96
C LYS A 167 15.95 -15.94 -14.64
N ALA A 168 15.31 -15.49 -13.56
CA ALA A 168 15.91 -15.48 -12.24
C ALA A 168 15.77 -16.85 -11.56
N GLU A 169 16.84 -17.66 -11.59
CA GLU A 169 16.93 -18.92 -10.84
C GLU A 169 16.86 -18.68 -9.31
N LYS A 170 17.28 -17.48 -8.90
CA LYS A 170 17.32 -17.02 -7.52
C LYS A 170 16.76 -15.61 -7.41
N VAL A 171 16.02 -15.37 -6.32
CA VAL A 171 15.40 -14.09 -5.98
C VAL A 171 16.02 -13.52 -4.71
N LEU A 172 16.08 -12.18 -4.63
CA LEU A 172 16.63 -11.44 -3.51
C LEU A 172 15.51 -10.90 -2.63
N LEU A 173 15.55 -11.20 -1.34
CA LEU A 173 14.63 -10.65 -0.35
C LEU A 173 15.39 -9.90 0.74
N ALA A 174 14.73 -8.91 1.34
CA ALA A 174 15.18 -8.22 2.55
C ALA A 174 14.29 -8.55 3.74
N LEU A 175 14.89 -8.68 4.92
CA LEU A 175 14.18 -8.87 6.18
C LEU A 175 13.35 -7.64 6.51
N CYS A 176 12.08 -7.86 6.86
CA CYS A 176 11.19 -6.88 7.43
C CYS A 176 11.08 -7.13 8.94
N ARG A 177 11.49 -6.15 9.73
CA ARG A 177 11.45 -6.19 11.20
C ARG A 177 10.24 -5.44 11.70
N HIS A 178 9.71 -5.86 12.84
CA HIS A 178 8.62 -5.13 13.49
C HIS A 178 9.09 -3.73 13.89
N ILE A 179 8.25 -2.72 13.67
CA ILE A 179 8.57 -1.34 14.05
C ILE A 179 8.83 -1.22 15.55
N GLU A 180 8.19 -2.07 16.34
CA GLU A 180 8.36 -2.17 17.78
C GLU A 180 9.78 -2.58 18.17
N GLU A 181 10.54 -3.24 17.30
CA GLU A 181 11.94 -3.62 17.59
C GLU A 181 12.91 -2.43 17.52
N PHE A 182 12.48 -1.27 17.04
CA PHE A 182 13.35 -0.10 16.84
C PHE A 182 13.38 0.80 18.08
N ASP A 183 14.57 1.26 18.41
CA ASP A 183 14.86 2.18 19.51
C ASP A 183 13.99 3.44 19.49
N GLU A 184 13.72 3.99 18.30
CA GLU A 184 12.86 5.16 18.10
C GLU A 184 11.45 4.91 18.59
N TYR A 185 10.87 3.75 18.25
CA TYR A 185 9.55 3.36 18.70
C TYR A 185 9.53 3.14 20.22
N GLN A 186 10.49 2.38 20.74
CA GLN A 186 10.58 2.09 22.18
C GLN A 186 10.71 3.36 23.03
N LYS A 187 11.57 4.30 22.60
CA LYS A 187 11.77 5.58 23.30
C LYS A 187 10.53 6.47 23.22
N TRP A 188 9.85 6.49 22.07
CA TRP A 188 8.60 7.22 21.88
C TRP A 188 7.47 6.64 22.73
N SER A 189 7.27 5.32 22.70
CA SER A 189 6.24 4.61 23.47
C SER A 189 6.39 4.88 24.97
N ARG A 190 7.61 4.72 25.53
CA ARG A 190 7.89 5.07 26.93
C ARG A 190 7.63 6.54 27.29
N SER A 191 7.71 7.46 26.32
CA SER A 191 7.42 8.87 26.55
C SER A 191 5.93 9.22 26.52
N GLN A 192 5.08 8.33 25.99
CA GLN A 192 3.62 8.53 26.03
C GLN A 192 3.06 8.37 27.45
N SER A 193 3.75 7.64 28.33
CA SER A 193 3.37 7.46 29.73
C SER A 193 3.79 8.61 30.66
N LEU A 194 4.46 9.65 30.13
CA LEU A 194 4.90 10.82 30.89
C LEU A 194 3.86 11.95 30.81
N PRO A 195 3.78 12.86 31.81
CA PRO A 195 2.84 13.98 31.81
C PRO A 195 2.99 14.90 30.60
N GLU A 196 4.23 15.04 30.09
CA GLU A 196 4.52 15.77 28.85
C GLU A 196 5.27 14.88 27.85
N PRO A 197 4.63 14.47 26.73
CA PRO A 197 5.27 13.65 25.72
C PRO A 197 6.36 14.42 24.97
N SER A 198 7.51 13.79 24.77
CA SER A 198 8.66 14.42 24.12
C SER A 198 8.46 14.59 22.61
N ASN A 199 8.31 15.83 22.15
CA ASN A 199 8.24 16.17 20.72
C ASN A 199 9.50 15.71 19.95
N THR A 200 10.68 15.74 20.58
CA THR A 200 11.93 15.26 19.98
C THR A 200 11.89 13.76 19.67
N ARG A 201 11.32 12.95 20.56
CA ARG A 201 11.20 11.49 20.35
C ARG A 201 10.18 11.17 19.27
N ARG A 202 9.06 11.91 19.25
CA ARG A 202 8.07 11.85 18.17
C ARG A 202 8.70 12.13 16.80
N LYS A 203 9.46 13.23 16.66
CA LYS A 203 10.15 13.57 15.40
C LYS A 203 11.13 12.50 14.93
N LYS A 204 11.79 11.78 15.85
CA LYS A 204 12.68 10.66 15.49
C LYS A 204 11.89 9.47 14.93
N LEU A 205 10.77 9.10 15.55
CA LEU A 205 9.88 8.05 15.04
C LEU A 205 9.25 8.46 13.70
N GLU A 206 8.79 9.70 13.56
CA GLU A 206 8.31 10.24 12.27
C GLU A 206 9.39 10.18 11.18
N GLY A 207 10.66 10.43 11.53
CA GLY A 207 11.78 10.23 10.62
C GLY A 207 11.91 8.79 10.14
N LEU A 208 11.72 7.80 11.02
CA LEU A 208 11.70 6.38 10.64
C LEU A 208 10.50 6.06 9.73
N LEU A 209 9.30 6.50 10.12
CA LEU A 209 8.04 6.26 9.40
C LEU A 209 7.98 6.89 8.00
N THR A 210 8.68 8.01 7.81
CA THR A 210 8.71 8.76 6.54
C THR A 210 9.95 8.47 5.71
N ASP A 211 10.73 7.46 6.12
CA ASP A 211 12.02 7.10 5.52
C ASP A 211 13.04 8.25 5.42
N LYS A 212 12.93 9.21 6.33
CA LYS A 212 13.81 10.38 6.51
C LYS A 212 14.60 10.26 7.80
N ARG A 213 14.92 9.04 8.21
CA ARG A 213 15.61 8.72 9.46
C ARG A 213 16.94 9.46 9.50
N ARG A 214 17.13 10.34 10.48
CA ARG A 214 18.38 11.08 10.68
C ARG A 214 19.24 10.36 11.71
N VAL A 215 20.36 9.80 11.26
CA VAL A 215 21.34 9.13 12.13
C VAL A 215 22.69 9.81 11.93
N ARG A 216 23.33 10.23 13.03
CA ARG A 216 24.58 11.01 13.01
C ARG A 216 25.72 10.22 12.34
N ASP A 217 25.73 8.91 12.54
CA ASP A 217 26.77 7.98 12.05
C ASP A 217 26.14 6.78 11.31
N GLY A 218 24.97 6.97 10.70
CA GLY A 218 24.19 5.88 10.11
C GLY A 218 23.85 6.08 8.65
N GLN A 219 23.38 5.00 8.02
CA GLN A 219 22.98 4.99 6.62
C GLN A 219 21.46 5.20 6.54
N PRO A 220 20.96 6.43 6.28
CA PRO A 220 19.53 6.73 6.33
C PRO A 220 18.73 5.94 5.28
N GLU A 221 19.37 5.61 4.15
CA GLU A 221 18.77 4.85 3.05
C GLU A 221 18.64 3.36 3.34
N ARG A 222 19.28 2.85 4.39
CA ARG A 222 19.26 1.43 4.77
C ARG A 222 17.87 0.90 5.09
N TYR A 223 17.00 1.78 5.56
CA TYR A 223 15.67 1.40 6.07
C TYR A 223 14.57 1.96 5.18
N HIS A 224 13.50 1.18 5.05
CA HIS A 224 12.25 1.56 4.39
C HIS A 224 11.06 1.10 5.21
N CYS A 225 10.15 2.00 5.53
CA CYS A 225 9.00 1.76 6.38
C CYS A 225 7.81 1.27 5.56
N LEU A 226 7.18 0.22 6.08
CA LEU A 226 5.98 -0.40 5.55
C LEU A 226 4.87 -0.20 6.59
N PRO A 227 3.89 0.68 6.34
CA PRO A 227 2.90 1.04 7.35
C PRO A 227 1.97 -0.14 7.67
N ALA A 228 1.47 -0.22 8.90
CA ALA A 228 0.51 -1.25 9.27
C ALA A 228 -0.79 -1.12 8.45
N ALA A 229 -1.29 -2.22 7.90
CA ALA A 229 -2.51 -2.27 7.13
C ALA A 229 -3.21 -3.64 7.20
N LEU A 230 -4.36 -3.71 7.88
CA LEU A 230 -5.16 -4.94 8.04
C LEU A 230 -4.31 -6.12 8.55
N LEU A 231 -3.97 -7.06 7.66
CA LEU A 231 -3.17 -8.25 7.95
C LEU A 231 -1.65 -7.96 8.01
N VAL A 232 -1.23 -6.79 7.53
CA VAL A 232 0.18 -6.36 7.50
C VAL A 232 0.48 -5.58 8.79
N PRO A 233 1.40 -6.04 9.65
CA PRO A 233 1.83 -5.27 10.82
C PRO A 233 2.71 -4.09 10.42
N GLY A 234 3.03 -3.19 11.36
CA GLY A 234 3.99 -2.11 11.13
C GLY A 234 5.40 -2.68 10.98
N LEU A 235 5.98 -2.56 9.78
CA LEU A 235 7.24 -3.20 9.43
C LEU A 235 8.28 -2.17 8.95
N VAL A 236 9.55 -2.50 9.11
CA VAL A 236 10.68 -1.75 8.56
C VAL A 236 11.61 -2.73 7.86
N VAL A 237 11.79 -2.53 6.56
CA VAL A 237 12.76 -3.26 5.74
C VAL A 237 14.16 -2.86 6.16
N ASP A 238 15.04 -3.85 6.36
CA ASP A 238 16.46 -3.64 6.63
C ASP A 238 17.29 -4.16 5.45
N PHE A 239 17.77 -3.25 4.59
CA PHE A 239 18.54 -3.62 3.39
C PHE A 239 19.93 -4.21 3.68
N GLN A 240 20.38 -4.29 4.94
CA GLN A 240 21.57 -5.07 5.30
C GLN A 240 21.26 -6.56 5.48
N GLN A 241 20.02 -6.92 5.76
CA GLN A 241 19.62 -8.28 6.06
C GLN A 241 18.99 -8.90 4.82
N LEU A 242 19.86 -9.28 3.88
CA LEU A 242 19.49 -9.85 2.59
C LEU A 242 19.61 -11.36 2.62
N ILE A 243 18.67 -12.02 1.95
CA ILE A 243 18.75 -13.45 1.65
C ILE A 243 18.46 -13.68 0.18
N THR A 244 18.97 -14.79 -0.33
CA THR A 244 18.66 -15.23 -1.68
C THR A 244 17.97 -16.57 -1.60
N LEU A 245 16.81 -16.69 -2.23
CA LEU A 245 16.02 -17.93 -2.28
C LEU A 245 15.89 -18.38 -3.73
N SER A 246 15.81 -19.69 -3.95
CA SER A 246 15.29 -20.24 -5.19
C SER A 246 13.78 -20.02 -5.27
N ARG A 247 13.20 -20.17 -6.47
CA ARG A 247 11.74 -20.06 -6.64
C ARG A 247 10.97 -21.08 -5.79
N LYS A 248 11.48 -22.31 -5.69
CA LYS A 248 10.86 -23.37 -4.88
C LYS A 248 10.81 -23.01 -3.40
N GLU A 249 11.87 -22.39 -2.88
CA GLU A 249 11.91 -21.92 -1.49
C GLU A 249 10.97 -20.74 -1.28
N LEU A 250 10.87 -19.82 -2.25
CA LEU A 250 9.92 -18.70 -2.21
C LEU A 250 8.47 -19.21 -2.15
N ASP A 251 8.13 -20.23 -2.94
CA ASP A 251 6.79 -20.81 -2.98
C ASP A 251 6.38 -21.49 -1.65
N THR A 252 7.33 -21.73 -0.72
CA THR A 252 7.02 -22.21 0.65
C THR A 252 6.57 -21.10 1.60
N LEU A 253 6.77 -19.84 1.21
CA LEU A 253 6.37 -18.67 1.99
C LEU A 253 4.96 -18.23 1.58
N GLU A 254 4.21 -17.74 2.56
CA GLU A 254 2.89 -17.16 2.31
C GLU A 254 3.07 -15.74 1.76
N ARG A 255 2.58 -15.48 0.53
CA ARG A 255 2.52 -14.13 -0.01
C ARG A 255 1.30 -13.41 0.55
N ILE A 256 1.53 -12.40 1.41
CA ILE A 256 0.46 -11.75 2.17
C ILE A 256 -0.06 -10.46 1.50
N ALA A 257 0.80 -9.74 0.78
CA ALA A 257 0.47 -8.47 0.14
C ALA A 257 1.44 -8.17 -1.00
N SER A 258 1.03 -7.32 -1.93
CA SER A 258 1.93 -6.66 -2.89
C SER A 258 1.93 -5.17 -2.61
N LEU A 259 3.10 -4.51 -2.66
CA LEU A 259 3.11 -3.05 -2.66
C LEU A 259 2.48 -2.52 -3.95
N ASP A 260 1.57 -1.55 -3.82
CA ASP A 260 0.97 -0.88 -4.97
C ASP A 260 1.96 0.12 -5.61
N SER A 261 1.71 0.52 -6.85
CA SER A 261 2.50 1.58 -7.50
C SER A 261 2.11 2.95 -6.93
N PRO A 262 3.05 3.86 -6.61
CA PRO A 262 4.49 3.81 -6.90
C PRO A 262 5.37 3.29 -5.74
N PHE A 263 4.79 2.64 -4.74
CA PHE A 263 5.49 2.26 -3.50
C PHE A 263 6.49 1.13 -3.72
N ALA A 264 6.17 0.16 -4.60
CA ALA A 264 7.09 -0.89 -5.01
C ALA A 264 8.35 -0.30 -5.68
N GLU A 265 8.18 0.67 -6.57
CA GLU A 265 9.27 1.36 -7.27
C GLU A 265 10.09 2.22 -6.31
N ALA A 266 9.44 2.86 -5.34
CA ALA A 266 10.11 3.62 -4.29
C ALA A 266 10.99 2.73 -3.40
N LEU A 267 10.51 1.53 -3.04
CA LEU A 267 11.29 0.51 -2.33
C LEU A 267 12.53 0.11 -3.12
N VAL A 268 12.34 -0.31 -4.38
CA VAL A 268 13.44 -0.77 -5.24
C VAL A 268 14.45 0.35 -5.48
N SER A 269 13.98 1.57 -5.78
CA SER A 269 14.84 2.75 -5.97
C SER A 269 15.69 3.05 -4.73
N ARG A 270 15.08 2.97 -3.54
CA ARG A 270 15.81 3.16 -2.28
C ARG A 270 16.84 2.07 -2.04
N PHE A 271 16.50 0.81 -2.32
CA PHE A 271 17.44 -0.30 -2.24
C PHE A 271 18.62 -0.09 -3.20
N THR A 272 18.38 0.29 -4.46
CA THR A 272 19.43 0.60 -5.43
C THR A 272 20.32 1.73 -4.96
N ARG A 273 19.75 2.82 -4.42
CA ARG A 273 20.54 3.92 -3.83
C ARG A 273 21.40 3.47 -2.68
N TYR A 274 20.85 2.65 -1.78
CA TYR A 274 21.57 2.12 -0.63
C TYR A 274 22.72 1.18 -1.04
N PHE A 275 22.45 0.25 -1.95
CA PHE A 275 23.43 -0.75 -2.39
C PHE A 275 24.49 -0.16 -3.33
N GLY A 276 24.11 0.80 -4.16
CA GLY A 276 24.98 1.49 -5.11
C GLY A 276 25.84 2.61 -4.52
N ARG A 277 25.90 2.76 -3.19
CA ARG A 277 26.72 3.77 -2.53
C ARG A 277 28.20 3.55 -2.82
N LEU A 278 28.81 4.51 -3.52
CA LEU A 278 30.25 4.62 -3.63
C LEU A 278 30.75 5.52 -2.49
N GLY A 279 31.59 4.97 -1.60
CA GLY A 279 32.24 5.76 -0.57
C GLY A 279 33.17 6.78 -1.23
N THR A 280 32.96 8.06 -0.96
CA THR A 280 33.92 9.12 -1.30
C THR A 280 34.49 9.64 0.01
N PRO A 281 35.80 9.94 0.08
CA PRO A 281 36.38 10.52 1.28
C PRO A 281 35.71 11.86 1.59
N ASP A 282 35.47 12.13 2.87
CA ASP A 282 34.90 13.39 3.31
C ASP A 282 35.87 14.54 2.99
N LEU A 283 35.31 15.64 2.47
CA LEU A 283 36.06 16.87 2.22
C LEU A 283 36.45 17.50 3.56
N ASP A 284 37.71 17.91 3.70
CA ASP A 284 38.14 18.72 4.85
C ASP A 284 37.51 20.13 4.74
N THR A 285 36.34 20.28 5.35
CA THR A 285 35.56 21.50 5.28
C THR A 285 36.26 22.65 5.98
N ASP A 286 37.02 22.38 7.04
CA ASP A 286 37.74 23.41 7.79
C ASP A 286 38.86 23.99 6.94
N TYR A 287 39.61 23.13 6.23
CA TYR A 287 40.60 23.57 5.25
C TYR A 287 39.96 24.40 4.13
N VAL A 288 38.85 23.95 3.53
CA VAL A 288 38.20 24.69 2.44
C VAL A 288 37.63 26.03 2.90
N LEU A 289 37.01 26.09 4.09
CA LEU A 289 36.51 27.33 4.67
C LEU A 289 37.63 28.33 4.97
N SER A 290 38.81 27.85 5.39
CA SER A 290 39.99 28.70 5.59
C SER A 290 40.47 29.36 4.28
N GLN A 291 40.36 28.66 3.15
CA GLN A 291 40.71 29.18 1.82
C GLN A 291 39.68 30.18 1.29
N ILE A 292 38.40 29.96 1.58
CA ILE A 292 37.33 30.89 1.16
C ILE A 292 37.41 32.19 1.96
N SER A 293 37.57 32.09 3.28
CA SER A 293 37.62 33.26 4.17
C SER A 293 38.84 34.15 3.92
N SER A 294 40.00 33.57 3.57
CA SER A 294 41.19 34.33 3.19
C SER A 294 41.00 35.13 1.88
N LYS A 295 40.25 34.59 0.90
CA LYS A 295 39.91 35.31 -0.34
C LYS A 295 38.90 36.44 -0.13
N VAL A 296 37.92 36.25 0.76
CA VAL A 296 36.95 37.31 1.12
C VAL A 296 37.66 38.49 1.79
N SER A 297 38.65 38.20 2.64
CA SER A 297 39.44 39.23 3.33
C SER A 297 40.46 39.93 2.41
N GLY A 298 40.84 39.31 1.29
CA GLY A 298 41.77 39.87 0.30
C GLY A 298 41.13 40.72 -0.80
N GLY A 299 39.79 40.77 -0.90
CA GLY A 299 39.05 41.49 -1.94
C GLY A 299 38.60 42.91 -1.57
N THR A 300 39.07 43.46 -0.44
CA THR A 300 38.72 44.81 0.05
C THR A 300 39.89 45.80 -0.03
N ARG A 301 40.66 45.76 -1.12
CA ARG A 301 41.65 46.81 -1.45
C ARG A 301 41.54 47.20 -2.91
#